data_AF-A0A960EEM2-F1
#
_entry.id   AF-A0A960EEM2-F1
#
_cell.length_a   1.000
_cell.length_b   1.000
_cell.length_c   1.000
_cell.angle_alpha   90.00
_cell.angle_beta   90.00
_cell.angle_gamma   90.00
#
_symmetry.space_group_name_H-M   'P 1'
#
loop_
_entity.id
_entity.type
_entity.pdbx_description
1 polymer ?
#
loop_
_entity_poly.entity_id
_entity_poly.type
_entity_poly.pdbx_seq_one_letter_code
_entity_poly.pdbx_strand_id
1 'polypeptide(L)'
;LAQIASGVDDPGRFVEDFRRWQDIPEIASLALSSRAPEVAAQLLDTPQVRLYHDHVLVKEGGTKQRTPWHQDQPYYNVDGHGTSAWIPVDPVPLAGCLELVAGSHEGPWKMPRTFLDGKAKWFPEGTLDELPDIEADRDAFDIRAAEMQPGDAIFFDFLTVHGAPG
;
A
#
# COMPACT_ATOMS: atom_id res chain seq x y z
N LEU A 1 14.62 7.81 5.53
CA LEU A 1 15.39 8.54 4.50
C LEU A 1 14.39 8.76 3.39
N ALA A 2 13.88 9.98 3.26
CA ALA A 2 12.94 10.33 2.22
C ALA A 2 13.55 10.09 0.83
N GLN A 3 12.78 9.47 -0.05
CA GLN A 3 13.13 9.20 -1.44
C GLN A 3 12.20 9.99 -2.36
N ILE A 4 12.72 10.46 -3.48
CA ILE A 4 11.90 11.08 -4.53
C ILE A 4 11.60 10.00 -5.56
N ALA A 5 10.32 9.67 -5.71
CA ALA A 5 9.82 8.63 -6.60
C ALA A 5 9.33 9.18 -7.96
N SER A 6 9.20 10.50 -8.11
CA SER A 6 8.88 11.17 -9.38
C SER A 6 10.13 11.53 -10.18
N GLY A 7 9.95 11.75 -11.49
CA GLY A 7 11.00 12.30 -12.36
C GLY A 7 11.33 13.75 -12.03
N VAL A 8 12.53 14.21 -12.42
CA VAL A 8 12.97 15.60 -12.19
C VAL A 8 12.13 16.62 -12.96
N ASP A 9 11.58 16.22 -14.11
CA ASP A 9 10.77 17.05 -14.99
C ASP A 9 9.25 16.83 -14.82
N ASP A 10 8.83 16.03 -13.82
CA ASP A 10 7.41 15.81 -13.55
C ASP A 10 6.75 17.08 -12.99
N PRO A 11 5.50 17.38 -13.37
CA PRO A 11 4.83 18.60 -12.93
C PRO A 11 4.44 18.59 -11.45
N GLY A 12 4.53 17.45 -10.77
CA GLY A 12 4.35 17.31 -9.32
C GLY A 12 5.32 16.27 -8.75
N ARG A 13 5.67 16.43 -7.48
CA ARG A 13 6.65 15.58 -6.80
C ARG A 13 6.00 14.44 -6.03
N PHE A 14 6.56 13.25 -6.13
CA PHE A 14 6.22 12.11 -5.27
C PHE A 14 7.37 11.84 -4.30
N VAL A 15 7.10 11.97 -3.00
CA VAL A 15 8.04 11.68 -1.92
C VAL A 15 7.54 10.52 -1.07
N GLU A 16 8.45 9.58 -0.78
CA GLU A 16 8.20 8.42 0.06
C GLU A 16 9.18 8.41 1.24
N ASP A 17 8.73 8.13 2.46
CA ASP A 17 9.61 7.95 3.62
C ASP A 17 9.12 6.82 4.52
N PHE A 18 10.04 6.16 5.22
CA PHE A 18 9.78 4.93 5.94
C PHE A 18 10.18 5.03 7.40
N ARG A 19 9.40 4.36 8.26
CA ARG A 19 9.68 4.19 9.69
C ARG A 19 9.80 5.52 10.44
N ARG A 20 8.96 6.49 10.09
CA ARG A 20 8.92 7.81 10.72
C ARG A 20 8.25 7.81 12.09
N TRP A 21 7.54 6.74 12.47
CA TRP A 21 6.94 6.59 13.80
C TRP A 21 7.95 6.79 14.96
N GLN A 22 9.23 6.49 14.74
CA GLN A 22 10.28 6.69 15.77
C GLN A 22 10.65 8.16 15.98
N ASP A 23 10.41 9.00 14.98
CA ASP A 23 10.83 10.40 14.97
C ASP A 23 9.65 11.39 14.99
N ILE A 24 8.45 10.94 14.60
CA ILE A 24 7.23 11.75 14.51
C ILE A 24 6.21 11.18 15.50
N PRO A 25 6.02 11.83 16.67
CA PRO A 25 5.14 11.34 17.73
C PRO A 25 3.69 11.14 17.30
N GLU A 26 3.20 11.92 16.33
CA GLU A 26 1.85 11.82 15.80
C GLU A 26 1.63 10.50 15.05
N ILE A 27 2.63 10.05 14.27
CA ILE A 27 2.58 8.74 13.59
C ILE A 27 2.62 7.62 14.63
N ALA A 28 3.47 7.73 15.66
CA ALA A 28 3.47 6.75 16.76
C ALA A 28 2.13 6.70 17.50
N SER A 29 1.55 7.86 17.79
CA SER A 29 0.25 7.96 18.47
C SER A 29 -0.86 7.30 17.63
N LEU A 30 -0.89 7.57 16.32
CA LEU A 30 -1.84 6.93 15.41
C LEU A 30 -1.64 5.41 15.36
N ALA A 31 -0.40 4.96 15.21
CA ALA A 31 -0.07 3.56 14.99
C ALA A 31 -0.12 2.69 16.26
N LEU A 32 0.05 3.28 17.45
CA LEU A 32 0.16 2.53 18.72
C LEU A 32 -0.96 2.81 19.72
N SER A 33 -1.57 4.00 19.67
CA SER A 33 -2.48 4.48 20.72
C SER A 33 -3.90 4.80 20.22
N SER A 34 -4.13 4.81 18.90
CA SER A 34 -5.47 5.02 18.33
C SER A 34 -6.31 3.74 18.36
N ARG A 35 -7.46 3.76 17.68
CA ARG A 35 -8.29 2.55 17.46
C ARG A 35 -7.75 1.64 16.36
N ALA A 36 -6.76 2.08 15.58
CA ALA A 36 -6.25 1.29 14.46
C ALA A 36 -5.68 -0.07 14.87
N PRO A 37 -4.89 -0.22 15.96
CA PRO A 37 -4.43 -1.53 16.43
C PRO A 37 -5.56 -2.45 16.87
N GLU A 38 -6.61 -1.89 17.49
CA GLU A 38 -7.79 -2.65 17.91
C GLU A 38 -8.54 -3.21 16.70
N VAL A 39 -8.78 -2.39 15.68
CA VAL A 39 -9.42 -2.80 14.42
C VAL A 39 -8.58 -3.84 13.70
N ALA A 40 -7.26 -3.62 13.60
CA ALA A 40 -6.34 -4.59 13.00
C ALA A 40 -6.36 -5.94 13.72
N ALA A 41 -6.36 -5.94 15.06
CA ALA A 41 -6.44 -7.16 15.87
C ALA A 41 -7.75 -7.92 15.64
N GLN A 42 -8.87 -7.21 15.52
CA GLN A 42 -10.18 -7.82 15.21
C GLN A 42 -10.22 -8.42 13.81
N LEU A 43 -9.69 -7.71 12.80
CA LEU A 43 -9.65 -8.20 11.41
C LEU A 43 -8.76 -9.43 11.24
N LEU A 44 -7.66 -9.49 12.00
CA LEU A 44 -6.71 -10.60 11.97
C LEU A 44 -7.08 -11.74 12.95
N ASP A 45 -8.20 -11.63 13.67
CA ASP A 45 -8.63 -12.57 14.71
C ASP A 45 -7.51 -12.94 15.71
N THR A 46 -6.83 -11.92 16.23
CA THR A 46 -5.69 -12.09 17.13
C THR A 46 -5.82 -11.20 18.37
N PRO A 47 -5.37 -11.65 19.55
CA PRO A 47 -5.36 -10.80 20.74
C PRO A 47 -4.27 -9.72 20.72
N GLN A 48 -3.30 -9.81 19.80
CA GLN A 48 -2.17 -8.87 19.74
C GLN A 48 -1.71 -8.66 18.30
N VAL A 49 -1.44 -7.40 17.96
CA VAL A 49 -0.74 -6.98 16.75
C VAL A 49 0.55 -6.24 17.11
N ARG A 50 1.48 -6.17 16.16
CA ARG A 50 2.72 -5.40 16.29
C ARG A 50 2.85 -4.48 15.09
N LEU A 51 3.16 -3.21 15.33
CA LEU A 51 3.51 -2.31 14.25
C LEU A 51 4.79 -2.81 13.58
N TYR A 52 4.70 -3.15 12.29
CA TYR A 52 5.86 -3.56 11.52
C TYR A 52 6.65 -2.35 11.00
N HIS A 53 5.95 -1.43 10.33
CA HIS A 53 6.50 -0.15 9.85
C HIS A 53 5.38 0.83 9.51
N ASP A 54 5.74 2.10 9.34
CA ASP A 54 4.95 3.09 8.61
C ASP A 54 5.63 3.45 7.29
N HIS A 55 4.82 3.86 6.32
CA HIS A 55 5.23 4.37 5.02
C HIS A 55 4.44 5.65 4.73
N VAL A 56 5.14 6.79 4.66
CA VAL A 56 4.57 8.10 4.36
C VAL A 56 4.68 8.35 2.86
N LEU A 57 3.54 8.63 2.23
CA LEU A 57 3.40 8.88 0.80
C LEU A 57 2.91 10.32 0.60
N VAL A 58 3.68 11.16 -0.11
CA VAL A 58 3.28 12.53 -0.44
C VAL A 58 3.32 12.70 -1.95
N LYS A 59 2.14 12.75 -2.58
CA LYS A 59 1.98 13.06 -4.00
C LYS A 59 1.49 14.50 -4.14
N GLU A 60 2.31 15.38 -4.71
CA GLU A 60 1.89 16.74 -5.02
C GLU A 60 0.97 16.77 -6.25
N GLY A 61 0.13 17.80 -6.36
CA GLY A 61 -0.75 17.96 -7.50
C GLY A 61 0.01 17.94 -8.83
N GLY A 62 -0.44 17.13 -9.79
CA GLY A 62 0.20 16.97 -11.09
C GLY A 62 1.22 15.83 -11.16
N THR A 63 1.50 15.12 -10.07
CA THR A 63 2.23 13.84 -10.15
C THR A 63 1.50 12.90 -11.12
N LYS A 64 2.25 12.28 -12.03
CA LYS A 64 1.71 11.28 -12.97
C LYS A 64 2.08 9.84 -12.59
N GLN A 65 2.98 9.71 -11.62
CA GLN A 65 3.53 8.43 -11.23
C GLN A 65 2.47 7.61 -10.49
N ARG A 66 2.00 6.56 -11.18
CA ARG A 66 1.11 5.56 -10.59
C ARG A 66 1.88 4.74 -9.57
N THR A 67 1.18 4.32 -8.52
CA THR A 67 1.63 3.21 -7.70
C THR A 67 1.18 1.93 -8.42
N PRO A 68 2.10 1.10 -8.92
CA PRO A 68 1.75 -0.09 -9.69
C PRO A 68 0.94 -1.08 -8.84
N TRP A 69 0.19 -1.96 -9.50
CA TRP A 69 -0.44 -3.09 -8.83
C TRP A 69 0.62 -3.97 -8.15
N HIS A 70 0.42 -4.28 -6.87
CA HIS A 70 1.33 -5.11 -6.08
C HIS A 70 0.61 -5.75 -4.88
N GLN A 71 1.31 -6.68 -4.22
CA GLN A 71 1.01 -7.14 -2.86
C GLN A 71 2.10 -6.62 -1.93
N ASP A 72 1.78 -6.40 -0.66
CA ASP A 72 2.76 -5.94 0.35
C ASP A 72 3.66 -7.10 0.83
N GLN A 73 3.05 -8.25 1.13
CA GLN A 73 3.69 -9.38 1.80
C GLN A 73 5.04 -9.81 1.19
N PRO A 74 5.19 -9.96 -0.15
CA PRO A 74 6.43 -10.45 -0.73
C PRO A 74 7.60 -9.47 -0.62
N TYR A 75 7.37 -8.19 -0.31
CA TYR A 75 8.43 -7.22 -0.07
C TYR A 75 8.96 -7.25 1.37
N TYR A 76 8.20 -7.86 2.29
CA TYR A 76 8.49 -7.80 3.72
C TYR A 76 9.28 -9.02 4.20
N ASN A 77 10.24 -8.79 5.09
CA ASN A 77 11.07 -9.84 5.69
C ASN A 77 10.40 -10.45 6.94
N VAL A 78 9.08 -10.62 6.90
CA VAL A 78 8.30 -11.25 7.96
C VAL A 78 7.38 -12.29 7.35
N ASP A 79 7.15 -13.35 8.10
CA ASP A 79 6.18 -14.39 7.76
C ASP A 79 4.95 -14.25 8.68
N GLY A 80 3.78 -14.67 8.18
CA GLY A 80 2.50 -14.59 8.86
C GLY A 80 1.52 -13.57 8.26
N HIS A 81 0.29 -13.60 8.77
CA HIS A 81 -0.80 -12.72 8.34
C HIS A 81 -0.64 -11.31 8.90
N GLY A 82 -1.03 -10.31 8.12
CA GLY A 82 -1.01 -8.92 8.55
C GLY A 82 -1.92 -8.04 7.71
N THR A 83 -2.20 -6.85 8.23
CA THR A 83 -3.06 -5.87 7.57
C THR A 83 -2.39 -4.51 7.52
N SER A 84 -2.50 -3.86 6.37
CA SER A 84 -2.12 -2.47 6.15
C SER A 84 -3.31 -1.57 6.47
N ALA A 85 -3.06 -0.47 7.17
CA ALA A 85 -4.04 0.60 7.40
C ALA A 85 -3.61 1.82 6.59
N TRP A 86 -4.30 2.07 5.47
CA TRP A 86 -4.07 3.26 4.65
C TRP A 86 -4.95 4.40 5.15
N ILE A 87 -4.31 5.50 5.57
CA ILE A 87 -4.95 6.61 6.29
C ILE A 87 -4.53 7.92 5.59
N PRO A 88 -5.46 8.64 4.96
CA PRO A 88 -5.13 9.89 4.29
C PRO A 88 -4.97 11.04 5.30
N VAL A 89 -4.00 11.92 5.03
CA VAL A 89 -3.79 13.16 5.79
C VAL A 89 -4.53 14.34 5.17
N ASP A 90 -4.85 14.26 3.88
CA ASP A 90 -5.63 15.23 3.10
C ASP A 90 -6.85 14.56 2.45
N PRO A 91 -7.90 15.29 2.04
CA PRO A 91 -8.99 14.71 1.25
C PRO A 91 -8.47 14.02 -0.03
N VAL A 92 -8.90 12.79 -0.28
CA VAL A 92 -8.50 12.02 -1.46
C VAL A 92 -9.72 11.68 -2.31
N PRO A 93 -9.84 12.27 -3.53
CA PRO A 93 -10.96 11.98 -4.42
C PRO A 93 -10.85 10.54 -4.95
N LEU A 94 -11.99 9.95 -5.32
CA LEU A 94 -12.05 8.58 -5.85
C LEU A 94 -11.05 8.32 -6.99
N ALA A 95 -10.88 9.29 -7.90
CA ALA A 95 -9.98 9.17 -9.06
C ALA A 95 -8.49 9.11 -8.70
N GLY A 96 -8.11 9.50 -7.47
CA GLY A 96 -6.74 9.49 -6.95
C GLY A 96 -6.53 8.48 -5.82
N CYS A 97 -7.58 7.75 -5.43
CA CYS A 97 -7.55 6.91 -4.24
C CYS A 97 -6.95 5.52 -4.50
N LEU A 98 -6.52 4.88 -3.43
CA LEU A 98 -6.15 3.47 -3.40
C LEU A 98 -7.26 2.60 -4.02
N GLU A 99 -6.86 1.74 -4.95
CA GLU A 99 -7.69 0.72 -5.58
C GLU A 99 -7.28 -0.66 -5.07
N LEU A 100 -8.25 -1.52 -4.77
CA LEU A 100 -8.04 -2.86 -4.24
C LEU A 100 -8.82 -3.89 -5.07
N VAL A 101 -8.20 -5.02 -5.39
CA VAL A 101 -8.90 -6.15 -6.04
C VAL A 101 -9.53 -7.03 -4.96
N ALA A 102 -10.86 -7.03 -4.88
CA ALA A 102 -11.57 -7.80 -3.87
C ALA A 102 -11.30 -9.31 -4.00
N GLY A 103 -11.08 -9.99 -2.87
CA GLY A 103 -10.81 -11.43 -2.81
C GLY A 103 -9.41 -11.87 -3.23
N SER A 104 -8.56 -10.98 -3.79
CA SER A 104 -7.25 -11.39 -4.30
C SER A 104 -6.27 -11.92 -3.23
N HIS A 105 -6.50 -11.54 -1.97
CA HIS A 105 -5.70 -11.98 -0.81
C HIS A 105 -5.84 -13.47 -0.50
N GLU A 106 -6.86 -14.15 -1.03
CA GLU A 106 -7.01 -15.60 -0.94
C GLU A 106 -6.04 -16.35 -1.88
N GLY A 107 -5.39 -15.63 -2.81
CA GLY A 107 -4.42 -16.18 -3.74
C GLY A 107 -3.00 -16.32 -3.17
N PRO A 108 -2.08 -16.96 -3.92
CA PRO A 108 -0.69 -17.09 -3.50
C PRO A 108 0.05 -15.75 -3.62
N TRP A 109 1.28 -15.75 -3.11
CA TRP A 109 2.21 -14.64 -3.29
C TRP A 109 2.50 -14.42 -4.78
N LYS A 110 2.53 -13.16 -5.18
CA LYS A 110 2.90 -12.71 -6.52
C LYS A 110 4.33 -12.19 -6.54
N MET A 111 4.98 -12.33 -7.69
CA MET A 111 6.36 -11.92 -7.88
C MET A 111 6.53 -10.41 -7.61
N PRO A 112 7.29 -10.01 -6.57
CA PRO A 112 7.51 -8.59 -6.30
C PRO A 112 8.44 -7.97 -7.35
N ARG A 113 8.04 -6.81 -7.86
CA ARG A 113 8.78 -6.03 -8.85
C ARG A 113 9.12 -4.64 -8.31
N THR A 114 10.27 -4.11 -8.71
CA THR A 114 10.64 -2.72 -8.38
C THR A 114 9.64 -1.74 -9.02
N PHE A 115 9.24 -0.70 -8.30
CA PHE A 115 8.19 0.22 -8.79
C PHE A 115 8.65 1.14 -9.92
N LEU A 116 9.96 1.41 -10.03
CA LEU A 116 10.49 2.31 -11.06
C LEU A 116 10.72 1.61 -12.41
N ASP A 117 11.28 0.39 -12.40
CA ASP A 117 11.72 -0.31 -13.61
C ASP A 117 11.17 -1.74 -13.76
N GLY A 118 10.23 -2.16 -12.90
CA GLY A 118 9.47 -3.40 -13.06
C GLY A 118 10.28 -4.69 -12.96
N LYS A 119 11.49 -4.64 -12.39
CA LYS A 119 12.39 -5.78 -12.32
C LYS A 119 12.02 -6.70 -11.16
N ALA A 120 11.99 -8.01 -11.44
CA ALA A 120 11.89 -9.02 -10.41
C ALA A 120 13.07 -8.91 -9.45
N LYS A 121 12.78 -8.91 -8.15
CA LYS A 121 13.78 -8.84 -7.07
C LYS A 121 13.27 -9.63 -5.87
N TRP A 122 14.10 -9.83 -4.85
CA TRP A 122 13.83 -10.58 -3.62
C TRP A 122 13.70 -12.09 -3.79
N PHE A 123 13.09 -12.55 -4.88
CA PHE A 123 12.97 -13.96 -5.25
C PHE A 123 13.64 -14.23 -6.60
N PRO A 124 14.17 -15.44 -6.83
CA PRO A 124 14.57 -15.85 -8.17
C PRO A 124 13.38 -15.77 -9.13
N GLU A 125 13.61 -15.21 -10.32
CA GLU A 125 12.55 -15.02 -11.30
C GLU A 125 11.91 -16.36 -11.71
N GLY A 126 10.58 -16.37 -11.84
CA GLY A 126 9.79 -17.58 -12.13
C GLY A 126 9.49 -18.50 -10.94
N THR A 127 9.88 -18.13 -9.71
CA THR A 127 9.55 -18.93 -8.51
C THR A 127 8.17 -18.63 -7.92
N LEU A 128 7.59 -17.48 -8.26
CA LEU A 128 6.24 -17.05 -7.87
C LEU A 128 5.45 -16.68 -9.13
N ASP A 129 4.13 -16.73 -9.04
CA ASP A 129 3.24 -16.30 -10.12
C ASP A 129 3.38 -14.79 -10.37
N GLU A 130 3.24 -14.38 -11.62
CA GLU A 130 3.09 -12.96 -11.96
C GLU A 130 1.73 -12.43 -11.52
N LEU A 131 1.66 -11.11 -11.34
CA LEU A 131 0.39 -10.41 -11.27
C LEU A 131 -0.37 -10.55 -12.59
N PRO A 132 -1.70 -10.70 -12.56
CA PRO A 132 -2.48 -10.56 -13.77
C PRO A 132 -2.36 -9.14 -14.33
N ASP A 133 -2.48 -9.00 -15.64
CA ASP A 133 -2.56 -7.68 -16.28
C ASP A 133 -3.94 -7.06 -16.06
N ILE A 134 -4.11 -6.42 -14.90
CA ILE A 134 -5.37 -5.81 -14.47
C ILE A 134 -5.78 -4.68 -15.41
N GLU A 135 -4.82 -3.94 -15.97
CA GLU A 135 -5.13 -2.80 -16.85
C GLU A 135 -5.58 -3.25 -18.25
N ALA A 136 -5.19 -4.45 -18.70
CA ALA A 136 -5.65 -5.00 -19.97
C ALA A 136 -7.16 -5.31 -19.99
N ASP A 137 -7.74 -5.69 -18.84
CA ASP A 137 -9.18 -5.96 -18.71
C ASP A 137 -9.66 -5.71 -17.28
N ARG A 138 -9.87 -4.44 -16.94
CA ARG A 138 -10.28 -4.03 -15.58
C ARG A 138 -11.65 -4.57 -15.18
N ASP A 139 -12.55 -4.79 -16.14
CA ASP A 139 -13.91 -5.30 -15.89
C ASP A 139 -13.92 -6.78 -15.48
N ALA A 140 -12.83 -7.51 -15.74
CA ALA A 140 -12.66 -8.88 -15.25
C ALA A 140 -12.37 -8.96 -13.73
N PHE A 141 -12.09 -7.83 -13.08
CA PHE A 141 -11.71 -7.76 -11.68
C PHE A 141 -12.72 -6.94 -10.87
N ASP A 142 -13.01 -7.40 -9.66
CA ASP A 142 -13.83 -6.65 -8.72
C ASP A 142 -12.98 -5.58 -8.00
N ILE A 143 -12.70 -4.48 -8.71
CA ILE A 143 -11.87 -3.37 -8.20
C ILE A 143 -12.71 -2.45 -7.33
N ARG A 144 -12.29 -2.26 -6.08
CA ARG A 144 -12.92 -1.39 -5.09
C ARG A 144 -12.04 -0.20 -4.77
N ALA A 145 -12.66 0.96 -4.70
CA ALA A 145 -12.05 2.21 -4.25
C ALA A 145 -13.14 3.06 -3.56
N ALA A 146 -12.72 3.97 -2.68
CA ALA A 146 -13.61 4.89 -1.99
C ALA A 146 -13.02 6.31 -2.01
N GLU A 147 -13.87 7.33 -2.07
CA GLU A 147 -13.43 8.68 -1.71
C GLU A 147 -13.18 8.73 -0.21
N MET A 148 -12.13 9.44 0.20
CA MET A 148 -11.66 9.43 1.59
C MET A 148 -11.42 10.85 2.12
N GLN A 149 -11.72 11.05 3.40
CA GLN A 149 -11.45 12.29 4.14
C GLN A 149 -10.44 12.03 5.27
N PRO A 150 -9.75 13.07 5.77
CA PRO A 150 -8.94 12.93 6.98
C PRO A 150 -9.76 12.35 8.14
N GLY A 151 -9.26 11.25 8.71
CA GLY A 151 -9.94 10.47 9.76
C GLY A 151 -10.54 9.15 9.28
N ASP A 152 -10.70 8.95 7.98
CA ASP A 152 -11.05 7.66 7.40
C ASP A 152 -9.82 6.71 7.37
N ALA A 153 -10.07 5.40 7.22
CA ALA A 153 -9.03 4.40 7.05
C ALA A 153 -9.51 3.23 6.18
N ILE A 154 -8.67 2.75 5.28
CA ILE A 154 -8.87 1.48 4.56
C ILE A 154 -7.93 0.45 5.17
N PHE A 155 -8.50 -0.65 5.66
CA PHE A 155 -7.75 -1.81 6.09
C PHE A 155 -7.79 -2.89 5.01
N PHE A 156 -6.64 -3.47 4.69
CA PHE A 156 -6.54 -4.56 3.73
C PHE A 156 -5.45 -5.55 4.13
N ASP A 157 -5.62 -6.81 3.73
CA ASP A 157 -4.64 -7.87 3.99
C ASP A 157 -3.36 -7.65 3.17
N PHE A 158 -2.19 -8.01 3.69
CA PHE A 158 -0.89 -7.87 3.00
C PHE A 158 -0.82 -8.59 1.63
N LEU A 159 -1.71 -9.55 1.36
CA LEU A 159 -1.85 -10.21 0.06
C LEU A 159 -2.93 -9.61 -0.85
N THR A 160 -3.63 -8.57 -0.41
CA THR A 160 -4.56 -7.85 -1.26
C THR A 160 -3.78 -7.15 -2.36
N VAL A 161 -4.13 -7.42 -3.61
CA VAL A 161 -3.57 -6.76 -4.78
C VAL A 161 -4.16 -5.36 -4.82
N HIS A 162 -3.29 -4.37 -4.75
CA HIS A 162 -3.69 -2.98 -4.67
C HIS A 162 -2.73 -2.10 -5.46
N GLY A 163 -3.22 -0.92 -5.83
CA GLY A 163 -2.49 0.09 -6.60
C GLY A 163 -3.14 1.44 -6.42
N ALA A 164 -2.52 2.48 -6.94
CA ALA A 164 -3.13 3.81 -6.93
C ALA A 164 -2.83 4.54 -8.24
N PRO A 165 -3.80 5.26 -8.80
CA PRO A 165 -3.55 6.20 -9.89
C PRO A 165 -2.53 7.28 -9.47
N GLY A 166 -1.98 7.94 -10.50
CA GLY A 166 -1.00 9.01 -10.37
C GLY A 166 -1.65 10.30 -9.94
#